data_AF-A0A2G4F276-F1
#
_entry.id   AF-A0A2G4F276-F1
#
_cell.length_a   1.000
_cell.length_b   1.000
_cell.length_c   1.000
_cell.angle_alpha   90.00
_cell.angle_beta   90.00
_cell.angle_gamma   90.00
#
_symmetry.space_group_name_H-M   'P 1'
#
loop_
_entity.id
_entity.type
_entity.pdbx_description
1 polymer ?
#
loop_
_entity_poly.entity_id
_entity_poly.type
_entity_poly.pdbx_seq_one_letter_code
_entity_poly.pdbx_strand_id
1 'polypeptide(L)' 'MVHIRFEGRSYDVAENQLGIATGMSEKAIKERLAKHFDVKGDRFESYVLDRRPSGDLIVRPEAVYG' A
#
# COMPACT_ATOMS: atom_id res chain seq x y z
N MET A 1 -6.15 1.84 -9.52
CA MET A 1 -5.35 2.93 -8.90
C MET A 1 -4.90 2.47 -7.52
N VAL A 2 -3.79 2.96 -6.97
CA VAL A 2 -3.37 2.66 -5.58
C VAL A 2 -3.56 3.89 -4.70
N HIS A 3 -4.51 3.82 -3.79
CA HIS A 3 -4.82 4.86 -2.82
C HIS A 3 -4.09 4.57 -1.50
N ILE A 4 -3.14 5.41 -1.11
CA ILE A 4 -2.23 5.14 0.00
C ILE A 4 -2.39 6.22 1.06
N ARG A 5 -2.81 5.84 2.27
CA ARG A 5 -2.79 6.69 3.46
C ARG A 5 -1.49 6.43 4.22
N PHE A 6 -0.52 7.33 4.15
CA PHE A 6 0.79 7.18 4.82
C PHE A 6 1.13 8.43 5.64
N GLU A 7 1.46 8.24 6.92
CA GLU A 7 1.82 9.32 7.87
C GLU A 7 0.86 10.52 7.86
N GLY A 8 -0.45 10.24 7.85
CA GLY A 8 -1.50 11.27 7.88
C GLY A 8 -1.77 11.96 6.54
N ARG A 9 -1.04 11.60 5.48
CA ARG A 9 -1.23 12.09 4.11
C ARG A 9 -1.83 11.00 3.23
N SER A 10 -2.54 11.43 2.18
CA SER A 10 -3.13 10.53 1.18
C SER A 10 -2.42 10.74 -0.16
N TYR A 11 -2.13 9.64 -0.85
CA TYR A 11 -1.44 9.62 -2.14
C TYR A 11 -2.19 8.72 -3.11
N ASP A 12 -2.30 9.15 -4.36
CA ASP A 12 -2.84 8.35 -5.44
C ASP A 12 -1.72 8.04 -6.43
N VAL A 13 -1.36 6.77 -6.55
CA VAL A 13 -0.23 6.32 -7.36
C VAL A 13 -0.69 5.20 -8.29
N ALA A 14 -0.23 5.24 -9.53
CA ALA A 14 -0.55 4.19 -10.48
C ALA A 14 0.22 2.90 -10.15
N GLU A 15 -0.41 1.73 -10.36
CA GLU A 15 0.21 0.42 -10.05
C GLU A 15 1.53 0.21 -10.80
N ASN A 16 1.62 0.70 -12.04
CA ASN A 16 2.82 0.64 -12.86
C ASN A 16 3.99 1.47 -12.29
N GLN A 17 3.72 2.59 -11.63
CA GLN A 17 4.73 3.42 -10.97
C GLN A 17 5.29 2.73 -9.73
N LEU A 18 4.47 1.93 -9.05
CA LEU A 18 4.90 1.11 -7.91
C LEU A 18 5.48 -0.25 -8.32
N GLY A 19 5.35 -0.62 -9.59
CA GLY A 19 5.69 -1.96 -10.08
C GLY A 19 4.85 -3.05 -9.42
N ILE A 20 3.59 -2.74 -9.11
CA ILE A 20 2.60 -3.70 -8.59
C ILE A 20 1.92 -4.36 -9.77
N ALA A 21 1.82 -5.69 -9.72
CA ALA A 21 1.13 -6.50 -10.70
C ALA A 21 0.00 -7.31 -10.05
N THR A 22 -1.01 -7.64 -10.84
CA THR A 22 -2.11 -8.53 -10.43
C THR A 22 -1.55 -9.86 -9.94
N GLY A 23 -2.00 -10.31 -8.77
CA GLY A 23 -1.56 -11.58 -8.17
C GLY A 23 -0.29 -11.50 -7.32
N MET A 24 0.36 -10.33 -7.20
CA MET A 24 1.41 -10.15 -6.19
C MET A 24 0.88 -10.41 -4.78
N SER A 25 1.70 -11.02 -3.94
CA SER A 25 1.39 -11.22 -2.52
C SER A 25 1.40 -9.89 -1.78
N GLU A 26 0.67 -9.82 -0.66
CA GLU A 26 0.64 -8.60 0.17
C GLU A 26 2.03 -8.19 0.65
N LYS A 27 2.85 -9.16 1.04
CA LYS A 27 4.24 -8.91 1.45
C LYS A 27 5.04 -8.23 0.33
N ALA A 28 4.94 -8.74 -0.89
CA ALA A 28 5.65 -8.15 -2.03
C ALA A 28 5.14 -6.73 -2.35
N ILE A 29 3.85 -6.47 -2.18
CA ILE A 29 3.29 -5.11 -2.33
C ILE A 29 3.82 -4.17 -1.25
N LYS A 30 3.84 -4.60 0.02
CA LYS A 30 4.39 -3.82 1.14
C LYS A 30 5.86 -3.47 0.92
N GLU A 31 6.66 -4.39 0.39
CA GLU A 31 8.06 -4.14 0.02
C GLU A 31 8.18 -3.09 -1.10
N ARG A 32 7.31 -3.13 -2.12
CA ARG A 32 7.28 -2.11 -3.19
C ARG A 32 6.91 -0.73 -2.66
N LEU A 33 5.93 -0.66 -1.76
CA LEU A 33 5.54 0.59 -1.10
C LEU A 33 6.68 1.15 -0.26
N ALA A 34 7.32 0.32 0.57
CA ALA A 34 8.47 0.74 1.37
C ALA A 34 9.60 1.32 0.49
N LYS A 35 9.91 0.66 -0.63
CA LYS A 35 10.88 1.15 -1.60
C LYS A 35 10.46 2.47 -2.26
N HIS A 36 9.17 2.64 -2.57
CA HIS A 36 8.67 3.88 -3.20
C HIS A 36 8.75 5.09 -2.27
N PHE A 37 8.42 4.90 -0.99
CA PHE A 37 8.48 5.95 0.03
C PHE A 37 9.89 6.12 0.65
N ASP A 38 10.88 5.35 0.20
CA ASP A 38 12.24 5.33 0.74
C ASP A 38 12.28 5.11 2.26
N VAL A 39 11.51 4.11 2.72
CA VAL A 39 11.42 3.73 4.14
C VAL A 39 11.75 2.24 4.32
N LYS A 40 12.02 1.86 5.57
CA LYS A 40 12.20 0.45 5.94
C LYS A 40 10.91 -0.34 5.71
N GLY A 41 11.05 -1.62 5.35
CA GLY A 41 9.94 -2.52 5.03
C GLY A 41 8.95 -2.74 6.19
N ASP A 42 9.43 -2.63 7.43
CA ASP A 42 8.63 -2.71 8.66
C ASP A 42 7.57 -1.59 8.76
N ARG A 43 7.79 -0.43 8.12
CA ARG A 43 6.85 0.70 8.16
C ARG A 43 5.48 0.39 7.56
N PHE A 44 5.41 -0.56 6.62
CA PHE A 44 4.15 -1.00 6.02
C PHE A 44 3.65 -2.33 6.60
N GLU A 45 4.32 -2.91 7.60
CA GLU A 45 3.97 -4.23 8.14
C GLU A 45 2.55 -4.26 8.73
N SER A 46 2.18 -3.24 9.51
CA SER A 46 0.84 -3.06 10.09
C SER A 46 -0.19 -2.46 9.12
N TYR A 47 0.18 -2.19 7.87
CA TYR A 47 -0.76 -1.63 6.91
C TYR A 47 -1.66 -2.72 6.35
N VAL A 48 -2.94 -2.38 6.19
CA VAL A 48 -3.97 -3.21 5.59
C VAL A 48 -4.06 -2.89 4.11
N LEU A 49 -4.11 -3.92 3.28
CA LEU A 49 -4.31 -3.83 1.83
C LEU A 49 -5.73 -4.32 1.52
N ASP A 50 -6.54 -3.46 0.90
CA ASP A 50 -7.90 -3.79 0.49
C ASP A 50 -8.02 -3.68 -1.03
N ARG A 51 -8.30 -4.82 -1.69
CA ARG A 51 -8.50 -4.90 -3.14
C ARG A 51 -9.98 -4.78 -3.44
N ARG A 52 -10.35 -3.69 -4.10
CA ARG A 52 -11.72 -3.42 -4.50
C ARG A 52 -12.08 -4.20 -5.77
N PRO A 53 -13.34 -4.64 -5.94
CA PRO A 53 -13.81 -5.25 -7.18
C PRO A 53 -13.65 -4.36 -8.42
N SER A 54 -13.55 -3.03 -8.23
CA SER A 54 -13.27 -2.06 -9.29
C SER A 54 -11.84 -2.16 -9.86
N GLY A 55 -10.94 -2.86 -9.17
CA GLY A 55 -9.51 -2.92 -9.51
C GLY A 55 -8.64 -1.92 -8.76
N ASP A 56 -9.20 -1.15 -7.81
CA ASP A 56 -8.40 -0.26 -6.97
C ASP A 56 -7.82 -0.97 -5.76
N LEU A 57 -6.62 -0.57 -5.37
CA LEU A 57 -5.93 -1.03 -4.17
C LEU A 57 -5.90 0.10 -3.14
N ILE A 58 -6.47 -0.14 -1.97
CA ILE A 58 -6.42 0.80 -0.84
C ILE A 58 -5.37 0.29 0.15
N VAL A 59 -4.43 1.15 0.51
CA VAL A 59 -3.37 0.89 1.49
C VAL A 59 -3.56 1.87 2.64
N ARG A 60 -3.82 1.36 3.84
CA ARG A 60 -4.08 2.19 5.02
C ARG A 60 -3.46 1.57 6.28
N PRO A 61 -3.17 2.38 7.31
CA PRO A 61 -2.83 1.83 8.63
C PRO A 61 -3.99 0.98 9.15
N GLU A 62 -3.67 -0.07 9.90
CA GLU A 62 -4.66 -0.78 10.70
C GLU A 62 -5.37 0.20 11.63
N ALA A 63 -6.70 0.09 11.72
CA ALA A 63 -7.48 0.91 12.62
C ALA A 63 -7.28 0.40 14.05
N VAL A 64 -6.45 1.09 14.82
CA VAL A 64 -6.28 0.80 16.25
C VAL A 64 -7.33 1.62 17.01
N TYR A 65 -8.36 0.95 17.54
CA TYR A 65 -9.24 1.53 18.53
C TYR A 65 -8.50 1.52 19.89
N GLY A 66 -8.24 2.70 20.44
CA GLY A 66 -7.71 2.88 21.79
C GLY A 66 -8.81 3.00 22.83
#